data_AF-A0A2T7DI35-F1
#
_entry.id   AF-A0A2T7DI35-F1
#
_cell.length_a   1.000
_cell.length_b   1.000
_cell.length_c   1.000
_cell.angle_alpha   90.00
_cell.angle_beta   90.00
_cell.angle_gamma   90.00
#
_symmetry.space_group_name_H-M   'P 1'
#
loop_
_entity.id
_entity.type
_entity.pdbx_description
1 polymer ?
#
loop_
_entity_poly.entity_id
_entity_poly.type
_entity_poly.pdbx_seq_one_letter_code
_entity_poly.pdbx_strand_id
1 'polypeptide(L)'
;MEGKTARVRGGDVSDPLALTLGSIYDAAGTDAAAPASPPPAHLAAPPRSTRRRLNNGSAARRRPRVKPRDDDEEDAALDDGPQEPPFPWATERPARHDTLESLLRRGVTSVEGQARCKRCTARRPVAYDLASKFRELRDHIVANRHAMNDRAPDPWMYPSLPDCGACGHKGAMWPEIAADKRQINWLFLLLGQMLGCCTLEQLKYFCQNTGRHRTGAKNRVLYYAYIEMCNQLEPFD
;
A
#
# COMPACT_ATOMS: atom_id res chain seq x y z
N MET A 1 -40.12 47.92 42.73
CA MET A 1 -39.01 47.81 43.70
C MET A 1 -39.35 46.67 44.65
N GLU A 2 -38.50 45.62 44.59
CA GLU A 2 -38.18 44.62 45.62
C GLU A 2 -39.36 43.79 46.20
N GLY A 3 -39.38 42.45 46.13
CA GLY A 3 -38.30 41.48 46.10
C GLY A 3 -38.51 40.51 47.26
N LYS A 4 -39.31 39.46 47.04
CA LYS A 4 -39.88 38.56 48.06
C LYS A 4 -39.04 37.27 48.17
N THR A 5 -38.61 36.97 49.41
CA THR A 5 -38.30 35.63 50.01
C THR A 5 -37.22 34.75 49.35
N ALA A 6 -36.08 34.46 49.99
CA ALA A 6 -35.86 33.45 51.08
C ALA A 6 -36.18 32.01 50.63
N ARG A 7 -35.42 30.94 50.91
CA ARG A 7 -34.17 30.63 51.61
C ARG A 7 -33.86 29.13 51.29
N VAL A 8 -32.59 28.72 51.40
CA VAL A 8 -32.08 27.43 51.95
C VAL A 8 -31.99 26.15 51.07
N ARG A 9 -30.72 25.68 51.02
CA ARG A 9 -30.11 24.32 51.06
C ARG A 9 -30.60 23.16 50.19
N GLY A 10 -29.61 22.58 49.50
CA GLY A 10 -29.10 21.23 49.81
C GLY A 10 -29.15 20.25 48.64
N GLY A 11 -28.06 19.52 48.42
CA GLY A 11 -28.09 18.24 47.70
C GLY A 11 -27.01 18.05 46.64
N ASP A 12 -26.05 17.20 46.99
CA ASP A 12 -25.15 16.38 46.17
C ASP A 12 -25.74 15.90 44.83
N VAL A 13 -24.87 15.67 43.83
CA VAL A 13 -24.82 14.53 42.88
C VAL A 13 -24.16 14.91 41.55
N SER A 14 -22.97 14.33 41.36
CA SER A 14 -22.41 13.75 40.13
C SER A 14 -22.25 14.62 38.87
N ASP A 15 -21.02 15.07 38.63
CA ASP A 15 -20.54 15.42 37.30
C ASP A 15 -19.51 14.35 36.85
N PRO A 16 -19.86 13.43 35.95
CA PRO A 16 -18.93 12.46 35.41
C PRO A 16 -18.29 13.05 34.16
N LEU A 17 -16.98 13.34 34.19
CA LEU A 17 -16.03 13.26 33.07
C LEU A 17 -14.74 14.01 33.43
N ALA A 18 -13.93 13.41 34.29
CA ALA A 18 -12.51 13.74 34.44
C ALA A 18 -11.70 12.44 34.35
N LEU A 19 -11.58 11.90 33.13
CA LEU A 19 -10.65 10.79 32.86
C LEU A 19 -9.30 11.38 32.46
N THR A 20 -8.42 11.45 33.46
CA THR A 20 -6.98 11.63 33.33
C THR A 20 -6.37 10.45 32.56
N LEU A 21 -5.70 10.76 31.44
CA LEU A 21 -4.85 9.84 30.69
C LEU A 21 -3.60 9.51 31.54
N GLY A 22 -3.58 8.30 32.13
CA GLY A 22 -2.47 7.77 32.90
C GLY A 22 -1.79 6.61 32.17
N SER A 23 -0.53 6.84 31.83
CA SER A 23 0.55 5.93 31.42
C SER A 23 0.37 4.43 31.75
N ILE A 24 0.52 3.55 30.75
CA ILE A 24 0.68 2.10 30.94
C ILE A 24 1.95 1.59 30.22
N TYR A 25 3.10 1.95 30.76
CA TYR A 25 4.29 1.12 30.67
C TYR A 25 4.84 1.01 32.09
N ASP A 26 4.71 -0.15 32.73
CA ASP A 26 5.87 -0.84 33.32
C ASP A 26 5.52 -2.17 34.00
N ALA A 27 6.50 -3.07 33.86
CA ALA A 27 6.89 -4.17 34.75
C ALA A 27 5.98 -5.40 34.92
N ALA A 28 6.47 -6.52 34.39
CA ALA A 28 6.55 -7.77 35.16
C ALA A 28 7.79 -8.56 34.73
N GLY A 29 8.78 -8.61 35.63
CA GLY A 29 9.77 -9.69 35.70
C GLY A 29 9.49 -10.52 36.94
N THR A 30 9.72 -11.84 36.87
CA THR A 30 10.58 -12.64 37.78
C THR A 30 10.47 -14.14 37.42
N ASP A 31 11.63 -14.72 37.09
CA ASP A 31 12.20 -16.03 37.45
C ASP A 31 11.37 -17.33 37.42
N ALA A 32 11.86 -18.33 36.66
CA ALA A 32 12.54 -19.51 37.26
C ALA A 32 12.94 -20.61 36.23
N ALA A 33 14.19 -21.06 36.39
CA ALA A 33 14.71 -22.45 36.30
C ALA A 33 14.92 -23.15 34.94
N ALA A 34 16.21 -23.36 34.63
CA ALA A 34 16.76 -24.38 33.72
C ALA A 34 16.73 -25.80 34.32
N PRO A 35 16.94 -26.85 33.50
CA PRO A 35 18.16 -27.65 33.71
C PRO A 35 18.88 -28.08 32.41
N ALA A 36 20.06 -28.68 32.63
CA ALA A 36 21.22 -28.82 31.74
C ALA A 36 21.14 -29.90 30.63
N SER A 37 22.05 -29.74 29.65
CA SER A 37 22.37 -30.65 28.54
C SER A 37 23.20 -31.88 28.94
N PRO A 38 23.30 -32.87 28.03
CA PRO A 38 24.61 -33.47 27.70
C PRO A 38 24.89 -33.61 26.17
N PRO A 39 26.17 -33.63 25.70
CA PRO A 39 26.58 -33.95 24.31
C PRO A 39 27.30 -35.33 24.22
N PRO A 40 28.00 -35.69 23.10
CA PRO A 40 27.54 -36.02 21.74
C PRO A 40 27.91 -37.47 21.33
N ALA A 41 27.40 -37.99 20.20
CA ALA A 41 27.90 -39.23 19.59
C ALA A 41 28.34 -39.00 18.13
N HIS A 42 29.65 -39.06 17.90
CA HIS A 42 30.32 -39.12 16.61
C HIS A 42 30.32 -40.57 16.09
N LEU A 43 29.92 -40.79 14.84
CA LEU A 43 30.37 -41.92 13.99
C LEU A 43 30.50 -41.37 12.56
N ALA A 44 31.69 -40.92 12.16
CA ALA A 44 32.73 -41.71 11.48
C ALA A 44 32.37 -42.06 10.01
N ALA A 45 32.96 -41.31 9.06
CA ALA A 45 33.14 -41.75 7.68
C ALA A 45 34.22 -42.85 7.61
N PRO A 46 34.18 -43.81 6.66
CA PRO A 46 35.08 -43.77 5.48
C PRO A 46 34.54 -44.57 4.26
N PRO A 47 35.32 -44.85 3.18
CA PRO A 47 36.22 -44.00 2.41
C PRO A 47 35.85 -43.95 0.90
N ARG A 48 36.56 -43.05 0.21
CA ARG A 48 36.65 -42.95 -1.25
C ARG A 48 37.22 -44.23 -1.87
N SER A 49 36.64 -44.67 -3.00
CA SER A 49 37.34 -45.49 -3.99
C SER A 49 37.35 -44.82 -5.36
N THR A 50 38.56 -44.42 -5.75
CA THR A 50 38.97 -44.04 -7.09
C THR A 50 38.68 -45.13 -8.12
N ARG A 51 38.06 -44.78 -9.25
CA ARG A 51 38.47 -45.31 -10.56
C ARG A 51 38.47 -44.21 -11.61
N ARG A 52 39.69 -43.80 -11.97
CA ARG A 52 40.04 -43.29 -13.29
C ARG A 52 39.47 -44.24 -14.34
N ARG A 53 38.80 -43.70 -15.35
CA ARG A 53 38.88 -44.25 -16.70
C ARG A 53 39.18 -43.11 -17.67
N LEU A 54 40.40 -43.14 -18.18
CA LEU A 54 40.81 -42.41 -19.37
C LEU A 54 40.04 -42.97 -20.57
N ASN A 55 39.52 -42.11 -21.44
CA ASN A 55 39.58 -42.40 -22.87
C ASN A 55 39.66 -41.11 -23.69
N ASN A 56 40.57 -41.16 -24.66
CA ASN A 56 41.04 -40.10 -25.54
C ASN A 56 40.17 -39.96 -26.81
N GLY A 57 40.16 -38.76 -27.40
CA GLY A 57 39.79 -38.47 -28.80
C GLY A 57 38.27 -38.45 -29.05
N SER A 58 37.65 -37.48 -29.73
CA SER A 58 38.12 -36.70 -30.89
C SER A 58 37.31 -35.41 -31.02
N ALA A 59 37.90 -34.43 -31.69
CA ALA A 59 37.36 -33.11 -31.95
C ALA A 59 36.00 -33.11 -32.67
N ALA A 60 35.01 -32.43 -32.08
CA ALA A 60 33.85 -31.90 -32.81
C ALA A 60 33.33 -30.62 -32.11
N ARG A 61 33.66 -29.48 -32.73
CA ARG A 61 32.96 -28.18 -32.73
C ARG A 61 32.06 -27.85 -31.53
N ARG A 62 32.54 -26.95 -30.66
CA ARG A 62 31.73 -26.22 -29.67
C ARG A 62 30.62 -25.44 -30.38
N ARG A 63 29.35 -25.83 -30.16
CA ARG A 63 28.18 -24.97 -30.39
C ARG A 63 27.79 -24.33 -29.05
N PRO A 64 27.54 -23.02 -28.97
CA PRO A 64 26.95 -22.43 -27.77
C PRO A 64 25.53 -22.97 -27.63
N ARG A 65 25.26 -23.71 -26.55
CA ARG A 65 23.91 -24.10 -26.15
C ARG A 65 23.24 -22.86 -25.54
N VAL A 66 22.69 -22.01 -26.41
CA VAL A 66 21.72 -21.00 -26.01
C VAL A 66 20.51 -21.77 -25.47
N LYS A 67 20.28 -21.68 -24.16
CA LYS A 67 18.99 -22.08 -23.59
C LYS A 67 17.95 -21.09 -24.13
N PRO A 68 16.79 -21.53 -24.63
CA PRO A 68 15.66 -20.63 -24.79
C PRO A 68 15.36 -20.07 -23.41
N ARG A 69 15.40 -18.75 -23.29
CA ARG A 69 14.69 -18.08 -22.21
C ARG A 69 13.22 -18.20 -22.61
N ASP A 70 12.49 -19.05 -21.90
CA ASP A 70 11.05 -18.85 -21.77
C ASP A 70 10.89 -17.62 -20.85
N ASP A 71 11.22 -16.45 -21.41
CA ASP A 71 10.67 -15.20 -20.92
C ASP A 71 9.23 -15.21 -21.45
N ASP A 72 8.26 -15.11 -20.54
CA ASP A 72 6.88 -14.78 -20.84
C ASP A 72 6.81 -13.37 -21.47
N GLU A 73 7.34 -13.23 -22.69
CA GLU A 73 7.12 -12.13 -23.63
C GLU A 73 5.76 -12.32 -24.32
N GLU A 74 4.70 -12.39 -23.53
CA GLU A 74 3.34 -12.30 -24.02
C GLU A 74 2.61 -11.21 -23.22
N ASP A 75 3.03 -9.98 -23.48
CA ASP A 75 2.18 -8.78 -23.51
C ASP A 75 3.01 -7.64 -24.11
N ALA A 76 3.42 -7.84 -25.38
CA ALA A 76 3.77 -6.72 -26.22
C ALA A 76 2.49 -5.87 -26.30
N ALA A 77 2.57 -4.65 -25.76
CA ALA A 77 1.51 -3.67 -25.75
C ALA A 77 0.79 -3.68 -27.11
N LEU A 78 -0.48 -4.08 -27.10
CA LEU A 78 -1.38 -3.74 -28.19
C LEU A 78 -1.36 -2.21 -28.25
N ASP A 79 -0.70 -1.69 -29.29
CA ASP A 79 -0.61 -0.28 -29.64
C ASP A 79 -2.00 0.18 -30.11
N ASP A 80 -2.91 0.29 -29.14
CA ASP A 80 -4.14 1.04 -29.27
C ASP A 80 -3.71 2.51 -29.22
N GLY A 81 -3.85 3.23 -30.34
CA GLY A 81 -3.28 4.57 -30.59
C GLY A 81 -3.61 5.65 -29.55
N PRO A 82 -3.31 6.93 -29.82
CA PRO A 82 -3.47 8.00 -28.83
C PRO A 82 -4.88 8.02 -28.24
N GLN A 83 -5.00 7.55 -26.99
CA GLN A 83 -6.27 7.45 -26.29
C GLN A 83 -6.41 8.67 -25.41
N GLU A 84 -7.58 9.31 -25.45
CA GLU A 84 -7.87 10.44 -24.57
C GLU A 84 -7.71 10.02 -23.10
N PRO A 85 -7.05 10.86 -22.28
CA PRO A 85 -6.89 10.58 -20.86
C PRO A 85 -8.26 10.44 -20.17
N PRO A 86 -8.45 9.41 -19.33
CA PRO A 86 -9.76 9.13 -18.72
C PRO A 86 -10.19 10.17 -17.68
N PHE A 87 -9.26 11.00 -17.21
CA PHE A 87 -9.51 12.05 -16.23
C PHE A 87 -8.71 13.32 -16.57
N PRO A 88 -9.15 14.51 -16.13
CA PRO A 88 -8.41 15.76 -16.37
C PRO A 88 -6.97 15.76 -15.82
N TRP A 89 -6.70 14.97 -14.77
CA TRP A 89 -5.39 14.79 -14.14
C TRP A 89 -4.64 13.53 -14.61
N ALA A 90 -5.22 12.76 -15.53
CA ALA A 90 -4.54 11.64 -16.16
C ALA A 90 -3.68 12.12 -17.33
N THR A 91 -2.66 11.34 -17.66
CA THR A 91 -1.88 11.51 -18.89
C THR A 91 -2.30 10.45 -19.90
N GLU A 92 -1.84 10.58 -21.14
CA GLU A 92 -2.03 9.56 -22.19
C GLU A 92 -1.33 8.24 -21.83
N ARG A 93 -0.32 8.30 -20.94
CA ARG A 93 0.42 7.13 -20.47
C ARG A 93 -0.30 6.51 -19.26
N PRO A 94 -0.66 5.22 -19.31
CA PRO A 94 -1.30 4.56 -18.18
C PRO A 94 -0.47 4.66 -16.91
N ALA A 95 -1.13 4.82 -15.76
CA ALA A 95 -0.48 4.83 -14.44
C ALA A 95 0.60 5.92 -14.26
N ARG A 96 0.63 6.94 -15.12
CA ARG A 96 1.51 8.11 -14.99
C ARG A 96 0.71 9.39 -14.78
N HIS A 97 1.21 10.22 -13.88
CA HIS A 97 0.67 11.54 -13.57
C HIS A 97 1.74 12.61 -13.74
N ASP A 98 1.29 13.83 -14.00
CA ASP A 98 2.14 15.02 -13.95
C ASP A 98 2.55 15.35 -12.51
N THR A 99 3.54 16.23 -12.36
CA THR A 99 3.94 16.76 -11.05
C THR A 99 2.79 17.55 -10.39
N LEU A 100 2.81 17.65 -9.06
CA LEU A 100 1.85 18.45 -8.31
C LEU A 100 1.80 19.89 -8.82
N GLU A 101 2.96 20.50 -9.06
CA GLU A 101 3.05 21.87 -9.58
C GLU A 101 2.38 22.02 -10.95
N SER A 102 2.60 21.07 -11.86
CA SER A 102 1.99 21.07 -13.19
C SER A 102 0.47 20.92 -13.11
N LEU A 103 -0.02 19.99 -12.28
CA LEU A 103 -1.45 19.79 -12.06
C LEU A 103 -2.12 21.06 -11.52
N LEU A 104 -1.52 21.70 -10.51
CA LEU A 104 -2.04 22.95 -9.93
C LEU A 104 -2.02 24.09 -10.94
N ARG A 105 -0.97 24.21 -11.77
CA ARG A 105 -0.87 25.24 -12.83
C ARG A 105 -1.95 25.06 -13.89
N ARG A 106 -2.37 23.82 -14.17
CA ARG A 106 -3.49 23.48 -15.06
C ARG A 106 -4.87 23.67 -14.40
N GLY A 107 -4.92 24.12 -13.15
CA GLY A 107 -6.16 24.33 -12.40
C GLY A 107 -6.75 23.08 -11.75
N VAL A 108 -6.01 21.96 -11.72
CA VAL A 108 -6.44 20.75 -11.02
C VAL A 108 -6.18 20.93 -9.52
N THR A 109 -7.19 21.37 -8.79
CA THR A 109 -7.15 21.55 -7.33
C THR A 109 -7.86 20.45 -6.56
N SER A 110 -8.77 19.73 -7.22
CA SER A 110 -9.54 18.63 -6.65
C SER A 110 -9.46 17.40 -7.54
N VAL A 111 -9.42 16.22 -6.91
CA VAL A 111 -9.46 14.92 -7.58
C VAL A 111 -10.68 14.17 -7.07
N GLU A 112 -11.54 13.77 -8.01
CA GLU A 112 -12.82 13.13 -7.71
C GLU A 112 -12.86 11.69 -8.18
N GLY A 113 -13.62 10.86 -7.47
CA GLY A 113 -13.89 9.48 -7.82
C GLY A 113 -15.22 9.00 -7.25
N GLN A 114 -15.72 7.86 -7.73
CA GLN A 114 -16.94 7.26 -7.22
C GLN A 114 -16.63 6.22 -6.14
N ALA A 115 -17.47 6.16 -5.11
CA ALA A 115 -17.45 5.10 -4.12
C ALA A 115 -18.83 4.45 -4.00
N ARG A 116 -18.86 3.13 -3.79
CA ARG A 116 -20.06 2.32 -3.63
C ARG A 116 -20.08 1.65 -2.27
N CYS A 117 -21.20 1.74 -1.58
CA CYS A 117 -21.42 0.99 -0.35
C CYS A 117 -21.50 -0.52 -0.64
N LYS A 118 -20.70 -1.33 0.05
CA LYS A 118 -20.77 -2.80 -0.03
C LYS A 118 -22.02 -3.42 0.60
N ARG A 119 -22.81 -2.64 1.35
CA ARG A 119 -24.03 -3.12 2.05
C ARG A 119 -25.31 -2.77 1.31
N CYS A 120 -25.54 -1.47 1.08
CA CYS A 120 -26.79 -0.97 0.48
C CYS A 120 -26.63 -0.52 -0.98
N THR A 121 -25.46 -0.74 -1.59
CA THR A 121 -25.12 -0.41 -3.00
C THR A 121 -25.21 1.07 -3.39
N ALA A 122 -25.57 1.96 -2.46
CA ALA A 122 -25.57 3.41 -2.66
C ALA A 122 -24.20 3.89 -3.16
N ARG A 123 -24.22 4.76 -4.16
CA ARG A 123 -23.03 5.39 -4.73
C ARG A 123 -22.97 6.86 -4.34
N ARG A 124 -21.75 7.39 -4.20
CA ARG A 124 -21.53 8.83 -4.07
C ARG A 124 -20.18 9.24 -4.65
N PRO A 125 -20.09 10.45 -5.21
CA PRO A 125 -18.80 11.06 -5.48
C PRO A 125 -18.06 11.31 -4.16
N VAL A 126 -16.74 11.16 -4.22
CA VAL A 126 -15.78 11.55 -3.18
C VAL A 126 -14.74 12.42 -3.86
N ALA A 127 -14.50 13.59 -3.28
CA ALA A 127 -13.53 14.55 -3.77
C ALA A 127 -12.45 14.78 -2.72
N TYR A 128 -11.21 14.95 -3.17
CA TYR A 128 -10.06 15.26 -2.34
C TYR A 128 -9.41 16.54 -2.84
N ASP A 129 -9.12 17.47 -1.93
CA ASP A 129 -8.21 18.58 -2.22
C ASP A 129 -6.82 18.02 -2.51
N LEU A 130 -6.32 18.25 -3.72
CA LEU A 130 -5.09 17.62 -4.22
C LEU A 130 -3.89 17.98 -3.35
N ALA A 131 -3.68 19.27 -3.10
CA ALA A 131 -2.49 19.75 -2.40
C ALA A 131 -2.48 19.34 -0.92
N SER A 132 -3.60 19.51 -0.22
CA SER A 132 -3.71 19.17 1.20
C SER A 132 -3.60 17.67 1.42
N LYS A 133 -4.31 16.84 0.64
CA LYS A 133 -4.29 15.39 0.84
C LYS A 133 -2.97 14.77 0.43
N PHE A 134 -2.34 15.28 -0.62
CA PHE A 134 -1.01 14.82 -1.01
C PHE A 134 0.03 15.15 0.05
N ARG A 135 0.02 16.36 0.62
CA ARG A 135 0.95 16.76 1.69
C ARG A 135 0.83 15.85 2.91
N GLU A 136 -0.39 15.59 3.38
CA GLU A 136 -0.66 14.65 4.48
C GLU A 136 -0.03 13.27 4.24
N LEU A 137 -0.21 12.73 3.03
CA LEU A 137 0.36 11.43 2.64
C LEU A 137 1.88 11.49 2.53
N ARG A 138 2.44 12.52 1.88
CA ARG A 138 3.89 12.68 1.69
C ARG A 138 4.60 12.77 3.03
N ASP A 139 4.10 13.61 3.94
CA ASP A 139 4.67 13.79 5.27
C ASP A 139 4.67 12.49 6.06
N HIS A 140 3.57 11.72 6.00
CA HIS A 140 3.49 10.40 6.59
C HIS A 140 4.54 9.45 6.02
N ILE A 141 4.71 9.40 4.71
CA ILE A 141 5.70 8.52 4.06
C ILE A 141 7.12 8.93 4.44
N VAL A 142 7.46 10.21 4.36
CA VAL A 142 8.80 10.71 4.70
C VAL A 142 9.16 10.31 6.13
N ALA A 143 8.24 10.47 7.07
CA ALA A 143 8.46 10.14 8.48
C ALA A 143 8.59 8.63 8.75
N ASN A 144 7.93 7.77 7.97
CA ASN A 144 7.79 6.34 8.30
C ASN A 144 8.50 5.37 7.33
N ARG A 145 8.96 5.82 6.15
CA ARG A 145 9.50 4.95 5.09
C ARG A 145 10.63 4.03 5.56
N HIS A 146 11.49 4.51 6.45
CA HIS A 146 12.62 3.73 6.97
C HIS A 146 12.18 2.52 7.82
N ALA A 147 11.00 2.59 8.46
CA ALA A 147 10.46 1.50 9.27
C ALA A 147 9.64 0.49 8.43
N MET A 148 9.25 0.85 7.20
CA MET A 148 8.38 0.03 6.36
C MET A 148 9.10 -1.17 5.71
N ASN A 149 10.44 -1.18 5.64
CA ASN A 149 11.24 -2.29 5.09
C ASN A 149 10.74 -2.78 3.71
N ASP A 150 10.44 -1.84 2.81
CA ASP A 150 9.87 -2.08 1.48
C ASP A 150 8.53 -2.85 1.47
N ARG A 151 7.73 -2.69 2.54
CA ARG A 151 6.43 -3.34 2.69
C ARG A 151 5.38 -2.33 3.11
N ALA A 152 4.22 -2.42 2.46
CA ALA A 152 3.09 -1.59 2.81
C ALA A 152 2.65 -1.93 4.24
N PRO A 153 2.49 -0.93 5.12
CA PRO A 153 1.99 -1.15 6.46
C PRO A 153 0.51 -1.57 6.41
N ASP A 154 0.01 -2.13 7.51
CA ASP A 154 -1.36 -2.65 7.61
C ASP A 154 -2.44 -1.62 7.20
N PRO A 155 -2.36 -0.33 7.57
CA PRO A 155 -3.33 0.67 7.14
C PRO A 155 -3.40 0.87 5.61
N TRP A 156 -2.35 0.55 4.87
CA TRP A 156 -2.38 0.58 3.40
C TRP A 156 -2.93 -0.71 2.82
N MET A 157 -2.63 -1.85 3.45
CA MET A 157 -3.20 -3.16 3.05
C MET A 157 -4.70 -3.23 3.30
N TYR A 158 -5.16 -2.59 4.38
CA TYR A 158 -6.54 -2.57 4.85
C TYR A 158 -6.97 -1.11 5.06
N PRO A 159 -7.20 -0.36 3.97
CA PRO A 159 -7.46 1.07 4.05
C PRO A 159 -8.73 1.38 4.83
N SER A 160 -8.67 2.45 5.62
CA SER A 160 -9.84 2.99 6.32
C SER A 160 -10.78 3.62 5.30
N LEU A 161 -11.92 2.98 5.06
CA LEU A 161 -12.90 3.44 4.09
C LEU A 161 -13.86 4.45 4.71
N PRO A 162 -14.44 5.35 3.90
CA PRO A 162 -15.48 6.24 4.39
C PRO A 162 -16.75 5.50 4.83
N ASP A 163 -17.48 6.12 5.76
CA ASP A 163 -18.80 5.64 6.19
C ASP A 163 -19.85 5.89 5.10
N CYS A 164 -20.89 5.05 5.12
CA CYS A 164 -22.03 5.20 4.22
C CYS A 164 -23.08 6.13 4.82
N GLY A 165 -23.30 7.29 4.20
CA GLY A 165 -24.36 8.22 4.63
C GLY A 165 -25.79 7.70 4.42
N ALA A 166 -26.00 6.71 3.54
CA ALA A 166 -27.33 6.19 3.23
C ALA A 166 -27.83 5.13 4.24
N CYS A 167 -26.95 4.24 4.71
CA CYS A 167 -27.31 3.18 5.65
C CYS A 167 -26.57 3.26 7.00
N GLY A 168 -25.69 4.24 7.19
CA GLY A 168 -24.93 4.46 8.42
C GLY A 168 -23.81 3.44 8.69
N HIS A 169 -23.60 2.44 7.82
CA HIS A 169 -22.58 1.43 8.06
C HIS A 169 -21.17 2.04 7.94
N LYS A 170 -20.36 1.81 8.97
CA LYS A 170 -18.99 2.32 9.05
C LYS A 170 -18.07 1.61 8.07
N GLY A 171 -17.10 2.32 7.50
CA GLY A 171 -16.07 1.73 6.63
C GLY A 171 -16.60 0.95 5.43
N ALA A 172 -17.77 1.32 4.91
CA ALA A 172 -18.49 0.51 3.92
C ALA A 172 -18.35 1.01 2.48
N MET A 173 -17.84 2.24 2.28
CA MET A 173 -17.75 2.88 0.97
C MET A 173 -16.48 2.45 0.25
N TRP A 174 -16.59 1.45 -0.62
CA TRP A 174 -15.48 0.96 -1.43
C TRP A 174 -15.30 1.83 -2.68
N PRO A 175 -14.08 2.17 -3.11
CA PRO A 175 -13.88 2.92 -4.34
C PRO A 175 -14.32 2.10 -5.56
N GLU A 176 -14.92 2.75 -6.55
CA GLU A 176 -15.19 2.12 -7.84
C GLU A 176 -13.90 2.05 -8.65
N ILE A 177 -13.34 0.85 -8.76
CA ILE A 177 -12.11 0.59 -9.51
C ILE A 177 -12.51 0.00 -10.86
N ALA A 178 -12.08 0.63 -11.95
CA ALA A 178 -12.36 0.16 -13.30
C ALA A 178 -11.78 -1.24 -13.54
N ALA A 179 -12.50 -2.05 -14.33
CA ALA A 179 -12.02 -3.35 -14.77
C ALA A 179 -10.87 -3.20 -15.78
N ASP A 180 -10.98 -2.24 -16.70
CA ASP A 180 -9.88 -1.82 -17.55
C ASP A 180 -8.85 -1.05 -16.70
N LYS A 181 -7.62 -1.59 -16.66
CA LYS A 181 -6.51 -1.07 -15.88
C LYS A 181 -6.05 0.32 -16.36
N ARG A 182 -6.31 0.67 -17.64
CA ARG A 182 -6.05 2.02 -18.20
C ARG A 182 -7.00 3.07 -17.65
N GLN A 183 -8.21 2.67 -17.27
CA GLN A 183 -9.29 3.54 -16.79
C GLN A 183 -9.29 3.69 -15.25
N ILE A 184 -8.32 3.08 -14.56
CA ILE A 184 -8.22 3.19 -13.10
C ILE A 184 -7.82 4.63 -12.74
N ASN A 185 -8.59 5.23 -11.85
CA ASN A 185 -8.30 6.54 -11.29
C ASN A 185 -7.22 6.43 -10.19
N TRP A 186 -5.98 6.23 -10.60
CA TRP A 186 -4.84 6.00 -9.71
C TRP A 186 -4.65 7.13 -8.70
N LEU A 187 -4.70 8.40 -9.15
CA LEU A 187 -4.51 9.57 -8.29
C LEU A 187 -5.58 9.67 -7.19
N PHE A 188 -6.85 9.40 -7.52
CA PHE A 188 -7.92 9.34 -6.52
C PHE A 188 -7.67 8.26 -5.46
N LEU A 189 -7.23 7.07 -5.89
CA LEU A 189 -6.91 5.97 -4.97
C LEU A 189 -5.71 6.30 -4.09
N LEU A 190 -4.68 6.97 -4.62
CA LEU A 190 -3.54 7.43 -3.85
C LEU A 190 -3.95 8.41 -2.74
N LEU A 191 -4.67 9.48 -3.10
CA LEU A 191 -5.06 10.55 -2.17
C LEU A 191 -6.00 10.06 -1.07
N GLY A 192 -6.88 9.11 -1.40
CA GLY A 192 -7.71 8.43 -0.40
C GLY A 192 -6.99 7.36 0.40
N GLN A 193 -5.71 7.10 0.13
CA GLN A 193 -4.95 5.97 0.67
C GLN A 193 -5.65 4.61 0.46
N MET A 194 -6.31 4.43 -0.69
CA MET A 194 -7.11 3.25 -1.04
C MET A 194 -6.45 2.35 -2.10
N LEU A 195 -5.16 2.49 -2.40
CA LEU A 195 -4.47 1.58 -3.34
C LEU A 195 -4.52 0.12 -2.87
N GLY A 196 -4.64 -0.12 -1.55
CA GLY A 196 -4.88 -1.46 -1.00
C GLY A 196 -6.17 -2.14 -1.48
N CYS A 197 -7.15 -1.37 -1.97
CA CYS A 197 -8.38 -1.90 -2.56
C CYS A 197 -8.15 -2.54 -3.93
N CYS A 198 -7.05 -2.24 -4.62
CA CYS A 198 -6.70 -2.84 -5.90
C CYS A 198 -6.36 -4.33 -5.76
N THR A 199 -6.55 -5.07 -6.85
CA THR A 199 -6.04 -6.44 -6.95
C THR A 199 -4.53 -6.43 -7.15
N LEU A 200 -3.87 -7.56 -6.87
CA LEU A 200 -2.43 -7.69 -7.12
C LEU A 200 -2.09 -7.46 -8.61
N GLU A 201 -2.95 -7.91 -9.51
CA GLU A 201 -2.75 -7.75 -10.96
C GLU A 201 -2.82 -6.28 -11.39
N GLN A 202 -3.77 -5.51 -10.86
CA GLN A 202 -3.86 -4.07 -11.09
C GLN A 202 -2.59 -3.35 -10.60
N LEU A 203 -2.11 -3.69 -9.39
CA LEU A 203 -0.88 -3.10 -8.85
C LEU A 203 0.36 -3.48 -9.68
N LYS A 204 0.44 -4.73 -10.16
CA LYS A 204 1.52 -5.17 -11.06
C LYS A 204 1.50 -4.40 -12.38
N TYR A 205 0.32 -4.14 -12.92
CA TYR A 205 0.15 -3.31 -14.11
C TYR A 205 0.64 -1.88 -13.88
N PHE A 206 0.29 -1.26 -12.74
CA PHE A 206 0.83 0.04 -12.36
C PHE A 206 2.36 0.03 -12.34
N CYS A 207 2.97 -0.93 -11.62
CA CYS A 207 4.42 -1.02 -11.51
C CYS A 207 5.11 -1.24 -12.87
N GLN A 208 4.52 -2.04 -13.76
CA GLN A 208 5.04 -2.26 -15.11
C GLN A 208 5.12 -0.95 -15.92
N ASN A 209 4.06 -0.14 -15.89
CA ASN A 209 3.99 1.11 -16.68
C ASN A 209 4.85 2.25 -16.09
N THR A 210 5.23 2.13 -14.82
CA THR A 210 6.10 3.09 -14.12
C THR A 210 7.56 2.64 -14.02
N GLY A 211 7.90 1.45 -14.54
CA GLY A 211 9.26 0.91 -14.48
C GLY A 211 9.67 0.41 -13.09
N ARG A 212 8.69 0.12 -12.21
CA ARG A 212 8.92 -0.43 -10.88
C ARG A 212 8.85 -1.95 -10.87
N HIS A 213 9.53 -2.54 -9.90
CA HIS A 213 9.59 -3.98 -9.73
C HIS A 213 8.20 -4.56 -9.39
N ARG A 214 7.72 -5.47 -10.23
CA ARG A 214 6.37 -6.06 -10.15
C ARG A 214 6.33 -7.45 -9.50
N THR A 215 7.47 -8.02 -9.09
CA THR A 215 7.50 -9.35 -8.46
C THR A 215 7.46 -9.23 -6.93
N GLY A 216 6.73 -10.14 -6.28
CA GLY A 216 6.53 -10.14 -4.84
C GLY A 216 5.07 -10.26 -4.41
N ALA A 217 4.89 -10.38 -3.09
CA ALA A 217 3.58 -10.36 -2.46
C ALA A 217 2.92 -8.98 -2.55
N LYS A 218 1.60 -8.92 -2.36
CA LYS A 218 0.81 -7.70 -2.51
C LYS A 218 1.33 -6.52 -1.69
N ASN A 219 1.79 -6.73 -0.46
CA ASN A 219 2.33 -5.65 0.38
C ASN A 219 3.60 -5.00 -0.18
N ARG A 220 4.48 -5.76 -0.87
CA ARG A 220 5.67 -5.19 -1.52
C ARG A 220 5.32 -4.39 -2.76
N VAL A 221 4.46 -4.94 -3.62
CA VAL A 221 4.01 -4.26 -4.84
C VAL A 221 3.23 -2.99 -4.49
N LEU A 222 2.36 -3.06 -3.48
CA LEU A 222 1.61 -1.92 -2.98
C LEU A 222 2.53 -0.81 -2.46
N TYR A 223 3.56 -1.16 -1.68
CA TYR A 223 4.56 -0.19 -1.22
C TYR A 223 5.20 0.54 -2.39
N TYR A 224 5.72 -0.19 -3.38
CA TYR A 224 6.33 0.43 -4.55
C TYR A 224 5.35 1.32 -5.33
N ALA A 225 4.07 0.93 -5.41
CA ALA A 225 3.05 1.77 -6.03
C ALA A 225 2.89 3.11 -5.29
N TYR A 226 2.73 3.12 -3.95
CA TYR A 226 2.64 4.36 -3.17
C TYR A 226 3.88 5.24 -3.34
N ILE A 227 5.07 4.67 -3.19
CA ILE A 227 6.33 5.42 -3.27
C ILE A 227 6.52 6.01 -4.67
N GLU A 228 6.25 5.24 -5.72
CA GLU A 228 6.38 5.71 -7.10
C GLU A 228 5.37 6.81 -7.43
N MET A 229 4.11 6.64 -7.05
CA MET A 229 3.09 7.66 -7.27
C MET A 229 3.44 8.98 -6.56
N CYS A 230 3.96 8.90 -5.33
CA CYS A 230 4.39 10.09 -4.62
C CYS A 230 5.58 10.77 -5.32
N ASN A 231 6.57 9.98 -5.76
CA ASN A 231 7.72 10.52 -6.51
C ASN A 231 7.34 11.19 -7.84
N GLN A 232 6.28 10.72 -8.52
CA GLN A 232 5.78 11.38 -9.73
C GLN A 232 5.20 12.76 -9.43
N LEU A 233 4.47 12.90 -8.32
CA LEU A 233 3.88 14.19 -7.92
C LEU A 233 4.93 15.15 -7.39
N GLU A 234 5.78 14.67 -6.48
CA GLU A 234 6.88 15.42 -5.87
C GLU A 234 7.93 14.43 -5.34
N PRO A 235 9.15 14.41 -5.91
CA PRO A 235 10.23 13.55 -5.43
C PRO A 235 10.49 13.69 -3.92
N PHE A 236 10.86 12.58 -3.30
CA PHE A 236 11.46 12.63 -1.96
C PHE A 236 12.90 13.13 -2.10
N ASP A 237 13.26 14.15 -1.32
CA ASP A 237 14.63 14.63 -1.19
C ASP A 237 15.55 13.60 -0.50
#